data_AF-A0A5C6YYD9-F1
#
_entry.id   AF-A0A5C6YYD9-F1
#
_cell.length_a   1.000
_cell.length_b   1.000
_cell.length_c   1.000
_cell.angle_alpha   90.00
_cell.angle_beta   90.00
_cell.angle_gamma   90.00
#
_symmetry.space_group_name_H-M   'P 1'
#
loop_
_entity.id
_entity.type
_entity.pdbx_description
1 polymer ?
#
loop_
_entity_poly.entity_id
_entity_poly.type
_entity_poly.pdbx_seq_one_letter_code
_entity_poly.pdbx_strand_id
1 'polypeptide(L)'
;MTDKEYLNRISKIEIYCEIIRGILRHAPSKKLKFPSDDEYLRFVSFIDLIEDTQYAITDFYDNGLITNSETQGQMYLRLYGVLNAIYMQMQAVIDLIEILKIHHKKRISTDLRELKIIEVRNKIGAHTSNYLIEKLNGKPNTESYRVAQSRISKWGDRLMIVSNRGISEEFHLMNLIKEFTNLIELNLDSICETKIKSFFIQDSEKKDWLMFRLNHTRGKETT
;
A
#
# COMPACT_ATOMS: atom_id res chain seq x y z
N MET A 1 11.46 -15.20 22.43
CA MET A 1 11.13 -13.92 21.77
C MET A 1 9.81 -13.46 22.36
N THR A 2 9.76 -12.25 22.93
CA THR A 2 8.52 -11.66 23.45
C THR A 2 7.66 -11.13 22.31
N ASP A 3 6.36 -10.93 22.54
CA ASP A 3 5.45 -10.38 21.52
C ASP A 3 5.90 -8.97 21.08
N LYS A 4 6.38 -8.14 22.02
CA LYS A 4 6.96 -6.82 21.72
C LYS A 4 8.22 -6.92 20.83
N GLU A 5 9.11 -7.86 21.13
CA GLU A 5 10.31 -8.11 20.30
C GLU A 5 9.97 -8.56 18.88
N TYR A 6 8.89 -9.33 18.73
CA TYR A 6 8.40 -9.76 17.44
C TYR A 6 7.82 -8.58 16.64
N LEU A 7 6.92 -7.80 17.24
CA LEU A 7 6.30 -6.64 16.58
C LEU A 7 7.32 -5.57 16.16
N ASN A 8 8.40 -5.40 16.92
CA ASN A 8 9.50 -4.49 16.56
C ASN A 8 10.28 -4.90 15.30
N ARG A 9 10.11 -6.13 14.79
CA ARG A 9 10.84 -6.66 13.63
C ARG A 9 10.07 -6.53 12.31
N ILE A 10 8.78 -6.21 12.37
CA ILE A 10 7.90 -6.15 11.21
C ILE A 10 7.34 -4.73 11.05
N SER A 11 6.92 -4.37 9.84
CA SER A 11 6.34 -3.06 9.59
C SER A 11 4.95 -2.93 10.23
N LYS A 12 4.50 -1.69 10.45
CA LYS A 12 3.15 -1.43 10.97
C LYS A 12 2.05 -2.01 10.06
N ILE A 13 2.27 -2.00 8.75
CA ILE A 13 1.33 -2.56 7.78
C ILE A 13 1.21 -4.08 7.97
N GLU A 14 2.31 -4.78 8.19
CA GLU A 14 2.28 -6.21 8.54
C GLU A 14 1.53 -6.46 9.86
N ILE A 15 1.74 -5.61 10.87
CA ILE A 15 0.98 -5.70 12.13
C ILE A 15 -0.52 -5.50 11.91
N TYR A 16 -0.93 -4.54 11.06
CA TYR A 16 -2.34 -4.37 10.70
C TYR A 16 -2.90 -5.60 9.99
N CYS A 17 -2.13 -6.24 9.09
CA CYS A 17 -2.52 -7.51 8.47
C CYS A 17 -2.73 -8.61 9.53
N GLU A 18 -1.85 -8.75 10.52
CA GLU A 18 -2.05 -9.69 11.63
C GLU A 18 -3.34 -9.40 12.41
N ILE A 19 -3.62 -8.13 12.69
CA ILE A 19 -4.85 -7.71 13.38
C ILE A 19 -6.06 -8.11 12.55
N ILE A 20 -6.07 -7.85 11.25
CA ILE A 20 -7.20 -8.19 10.36
C ILE A 20 -7.39 -9.70 10.28
N ARG A 21 -6.31 -10.50 10.20
CA ARG A 21 -6.39 -11.97 10.28
C ARG A 21 -6.91 -12.44 11.65
N GLY A 22 -6.49 -11.78 12.73
CA GLY A 22 -6.97 -12.06 14.08
C GLY A 22 -8.46 -11.76 14.22
N ILE A 23 -8.93 -10.66 13.65
CA ILE A 23 -10.35 -10.34 13.52
C ILE A 23 -11.06 -11.45 12.76
N LEU A 24 -10.55 -11.87 11.61
CA LEU A 24 -11.16 -12.94 10.80
C LEU A 24 -11.28 -14.26 11.58
N ARG A 25 -10.24 -14.61 12.34
CA ARG A 25 -10.17 -15.87 13.11
C ARG A 25 -11.06 -15.87 14.35
N HIS A 26 -11.22 -14.72 14.99
CA HIS A 26 -11.84 -14.63 16.32
C HIS A 26 -13.16 -13.84 16.35
N ALA A 27 -13.56 -13.23 15.24
CA ALA A 27 -14.84 -12.55 15.15
C ALA A 27 -15.98 -13.53 15.46
N PRO A 28 -16.98 -13.11 16.25
CA PRO A 28 -18.19 -13.92 16.43
C PRO A 28 -18.81 -14.24 15.07
N SER A 29 -19.14 -15.51 14.81
CA SER A 29 -19.69 -16.01 13.54
C SER A 29 -20.93 -15.26 13.03
N LYS A 30 -21.62 -14.53 13.91
CA LYS A 30 -22.77 -13.68 13.54
C LYS A 30 -22.38 -12.32 12.95
N LYS A 31 -21.16 -11.82 13.20
CA LYS A 31 -20.74 -10.44 12.90
C LYS A 31 -19.92 -10.29 11.63
N LEU A 32 -19.11 -11.30 11.30
CA LEU A 32 -18.39 -11.37 10.03
C LEU A 32 -18.94 -12.55 9.24
N LYS A 33 -19.78 -12.24 8.24
CA LYS A 33 -20.38 -13.23 7.36
C LYS A 33 -19.99 -12.91 5.93
N PHE A 34 -19.34 -13.87 5.29
CA PHE A 34 -19.09 -13.83 3.86
C PHE A 34 -20.27 -14.51 3.16
N PRO A 35 -20.80 -13.92 2.08
CA PRO A 35 -21.85 -14.52 1.24
C PRO A 35 -21.48 -15.89 0.64
N SER A 36 -20.19 -16.13 0.38
CA SER A 36 -19.67 -17.39 -0.15
C SER A 36 -18.24 -17.64 0.33
N ASP A 37 -17.78 -18.89 0.17
CA ASP A 37 -16.39 -19.28 0.40
C ASP A 37 -15.44 -18.51 -0.54
N ASP A 38 -15.87 -18.25 -1.78
CA ASP A 38 -15.10 -17.45 -2.74
C ASP A 38 -14.87 -16.03 -2.22
N GLU A 39 -15.87 -15.39 -1.60
CA GLU A 39 -15.70 -14.04 -1.06
C GLU A 39 -14.78 -14.02 0.17
N TYR A 40 -14.83 -15.08 1.00
CA TYR A 40 -13.88 -15.29 2.08
C TYR A 40 -12.45 -15.44 1.55
N LEU A 41 -12.23 -16.30 0.54
CA LEU A 41 -10.92 -16.52 -0.05
C LEU A 41 -10.39 -15.25 -0.72
N ARG A 42 -11.24 -14.48 -1.40
CA ARG A 42 -10.88 -13.16 -1.95
C ARG A 42 -10.45 -12.20 -0.85
N PHE A 43 -11.19 -12.14 0.25
CA PHE A 43 -10.82 -11.31 1.40
C PHE A 43 -9.44 -11.67 1.96
N VAL A 44 -9.15 -12.97 2.13
CA VAL A 44 -7.82 -13.45 2.56
C VAL A 44 -6.74 -13.05 1.56
N SER A 45 -6.99 -13.23 0.26
CA SER A 45 -6.03 -12.88 -0.79
C SER A 45 -5.66 -11.39 -0.80
N PHE A 46 -6.57 -10.51 -0.37
CA PHE A 46 -6.27 -9.08 -0.25
C PHE A 46 -5.32 -8.81 0.92
N ILE A 47 -5.46 -9.51 2.04
CA ILE A 47 -4.53 -9.39 3.16
C ILE A 47 -3.15 -9.90 2.74
N ASP A 48 -3.09 -11.06 2.08
CA ASP A 48 -1.85 -11.63 1.56
C ASP A 48 -1.17 -10.65 0.59
N LEU A 49 -1.93 -10.05 -0.34
CA LEU A 49 -1.40 -9.08 -1.29
C LEU A 49 -0.87 -7.81 -0.61
N ILE A 50 -1.52 -7.31 0.45
CA ILE A 50 -1.02 -6.16 1.21
C ILE A 50 0.32 -6.49 1.87
N GLU A 51 0.46 -7.69 2.41
CA GLU A 51 1.67 -8.18 3.07
C GLU A 51 2.82 -8.39 2.06
N ASP A 52 2.54 -9.10 0.96
CA ASP A 52 3.51 -9.35 -0.12
C ASP A 52 4.07 -8.07 -0.72
N THR A 53 3.19 -7.10 -0.97
CA THR A 53 3.59 -5.79 -1.48
C THR A 53 4.35 -4.98 -0.43
N GLN A 54 4.05 -5.17 0.85
CA GLN A 54 4.78 -4.52 1.92
C GLN A 54 6.22 -5.03 2.00
N TYR A 55 6.47 -6.32 1.80
CA TYR A 55 7.85 -6.85 1.73
C TYR A 55 8.66 -6.17 0.62
N ALA A 56 8.07 -5.95 -0.55
CA ALA A 56 8.73 -5.24 -1.65
C ALA A 56 9.01 -3.76 -1.34
N ILE A 57 8.09 -3.09 -0.64
CA ILE A 57 8.26 -1.69 -0.20
C ILE A 57 9.34 -1.58 0.89
N THR A 58 9.35 -2.51 1.86
CA THR A 58 10.39 -2.58 2.90
C THR A 58 11.76 -2.83 2.29
N ASP A 59 11.88 -3.76 1.34
CA ASP A 59 13.15 -3.99 0.62
C ASP A 59 13.64 -2.73 -0.12
N PHE A 60 12.73 -1.91 -0.64
CA PHE A 60 13.10 -0.60 -1.19
C PHE A 60 13.60 0.37 -0.10
N TYR A 61 12.95 0.43 1.06
CA TYR A 61 13.42 1.29 2.16
C TYR A 61 14.82 0.89 2.65
N ASP A 62 15.12 -0.40 2.69
CA ASP A 62 16.40 -0.90 3.17
C ASP A 62 17.52 -0.75 2.13
N ASN A 63 17.20 -1.02 0.86
CA ASN A 63 18.22 -1.20 -0.18
C ASN A 63 18.16 -0.16 -1.30
N GLY A 64 17.04 0.53 -1.49
CA GLY A 64 16.82 1.49 -2.58
C GLY A 64 16.74 0.83 -3.97
N LEU A 65 16.96 1.62 -5.02
CA LEU A 65 17.04 1.19 -6.42
C LEU A 65 18.39 0.59 -6.81
N ILE A 66 19.44 0.88 -6.04
CA ILE A 66 20.81 0.44 -6.32
C ILE A 66 21.27 -0.45 -5.18
N THR A 67 21.53 -1.72 -5.50
CA THR A 67 22.06 -2.72 -4.57
C THR A 67 23.54 -3.01 -4.89
N ASN A 68 24.07 -4.13 -4.42
CA ASN A 68 25.46 -4.54 -4.69
C ASN A 68 25.75 -4.79 -6.18
N SER A 69 24.72 -5.00 -7.00
CA SER A 69 24.85 -5.08 -8.45
C SER A 69 24.33 -3.78 -9.07
N GLU A 70 25.23 -3.03 -9.70
CA GLU A 70 24.94 -1.71 -10.26
C GLU A 70 24.49 -1.76 -11.73
N THR A 71 23.86 -2.85 -12.15
CA THR A 71 23.36 -2.93 -13.53
C THR A 71 22.11 -2.06 -13.68
N GLN A 72 22.03 -1.28 -14.77
CA GLN A 72 20.85 -0.48 -15.09
C GLN A 72 19.58 -1.34 -15.13
N GLY A 73 19.66 -2.57 -15.63
CA GLY A 73 18.55 -3.51 -15.64
C GLY A 73 17.97 -3.79 -14.26
N GLN A 74 18.82 -4.01 -13.25
CA GLN A 74 18.35 -4.19 -11.88
C GLN A 74 17.73 -2.92 -11.29
N MET A 75 18.30 -1.75 -11.57
CA MET A 75 17.71 -0.48 -11.13
C MET A 75 16.28 -0.31 -11.65
N TYR A 76 16.05 -0.64 -12.93
CA TYR A 76 14.73 -0.62 -13.54
C TYR A 76 13.79 -1.67 -12.97
N LEU A 77 14.25 -2.91 -12.76
CA LEU A 77 13.45 -3.95 -12.14
C LEU A 77 12.98 -3.54 -10.73
N ARG A 78 13.85 -2.90 -9.94
CA ARG A 78 13.52 -2.41 -8.60
C ARG A 78 12.56 -1.23 -8.66
N LEU A 79 12.77 -0.28 -9.58
CA LEU A 79 11.86 0.86 -9.79
C LEU A 79 10.46 0.38 -10.19
N TYR A 80 10.37 -0.50 -11.18
CA TYR A 80 9.08 -1.05 -11.62
C TYR A 80 8.45 -1.92 -10.56
N GLY A 81 9.26 -2.71 -9.84
CA GLY A 81 8.80 -3.55 -8.74
C GLY A 81 8.14 -2.74 -7.63
N VAL A 82 8.80 -1.71 -7.10
CA VAL A 82 8.24 -0.89 -6.01
C VAL A 82 7.01 -0.10 -6.46
N LEU A 83 7.01 0.47 -7.68
CA LEU A 83 5.85 1.16 -8.22
C LEU A 83 4.65 0.21 -8.39
N ASN A 84 4.89 -1.02 -8.87
CA ASN A 84 3.83 -2.02 -9.01
C ASN A 84 3.32 -2.51 -7.65
N ALA A 85 4.22 -2.71 -6.67
CA ALA A 85 3.84 -3.09 -5.31
C ALA A 85 2.89 -2.05 -4.69
N ILE A 86 3.22 -0.75 -4.81
CA ILE A 86 2.39 0.36 -4.34
C ILE A 86 0.98 0.32 -4.98
N TYR A 87 0.92 0.12 -6.30
CA TYR A 87 -0.36 0.06 -7.00
C TYR A 87 -1.21 -1.14 -6.56
N MET A 88 -0.60 -2.32 -6.41
CA MET A 88 -1.30 -3.53 -5.95
C MET A 88 -1.75 -3.39 -4.47
N GLN A 89 -0.90 -2.83 -3.61
CA GLN A 89 -1.25 -2.58 -2.20
C GLN A 89 -2.44 -1.61 -2.09
N MET A 90 -2.44 -0.54 -2.90
CA MET A 90 -3.56 0.40 -2.98
C MET A 90 -4.87 -0.31 -3.36
N GLN A 91 -4.85 -1.14 -4.41
CA GLN A 91 -6.04 -1.87 -4.86
C GLN A 91 -6.56 -2.82 -3.78
N ALA A 92 -5.66 -3.59 -3.16
CA ALA A 92 -6.02 -4.53 -2.10
C ALA A 92 -6.65 -3.82 -0.89
N VAL A 93 -6.12 -2.65 -0.47
CA VAL A 93 -6.71 -1.85 0.61
C VAL A 93 -8.09 -1.32 0.23
N ILE A 94 -8.27 -0.83 -1.00
CA ILE A 94 -9.58 -0.36 -1.49
C ILE A 94 -10.61 -1.50 -1.48
N ASP A 95 -10.23 -2.68 -1.97
CA ASP A 95 -11.12 -3.84 -2.00
C ASP A 95 -11.44 -4.37 -0.60
N LEU A 96 -10.47 -4.31 0.32
CA LEU A 96 -10.68 -4.66 1.73
C LEU A 96 -11.68 -3.71 2.41
N ILE A 97 -11.58 -2.40 2.16
CA ILE A 97 -12.53 -1.38 2.64
C ILE A 97 -13.95 -1.65 2.11
N GLU A 98 -14.06 -2.05 0.84
CA GLU A 98 -15.33 -2.37 0.20
C GLU A 98 -16.00 -3.58 0.87
N ILE A 99 -15.28 -4.70 1.03
CA ILE A 99 -15.79 -5.91 1.69
C ILE A 99 -16.15 -5.64 3.15
N LEU A 100 -15.32 -4.90 3.86
CA LEU A 100 -15.56 -4.56 5.27
C LEU A 100 -16.62 -3.48 5.45
N LYS A 101 -17.19 -2.93 4.38
CA LYS A 101 -18.26 -1.92 4.41
C LYS A 101 -17.90 -0.71 5.28
N ILE A 102 -16.67 -0.24 5.15
CA ILE A 102 -16.18 0.93 5.89
C ILE A 102 -16.88 2.20 5.38
N HIS A 103 -17.23 3.11 6.30
CA HIS A 103 -17.84 4.39 5.95
C HIS A 103 -16.87 5.25 5.13
N HIS A 104 -17.40 6.15 4.30
CA HIS A 104 -16.61 7.05 3.45
C HIS A 104 -15.66 6.37 2.45
N LYS A 105 -15.87 5.07 2.14
CA LYS A 105 -15.07 4.31 1.18
C LYS A 105 -14.78 5.01 -0.15
N LYS A 106 -15.75 5.74 -0.71
CA LYS A 106 -15.56 6.51 -1.95
C LYS A 106 -14.47 7.56 -1.81
N ARG A 107 -14.49 8.33 -0.71
CA ARG A 107 -13.47 9.35 -0.43
C ARG A 107 -12.10 8.70 -0.27
N ILE A 108 -11.99 7.67 0.56
CA ILE A 108 -10.71 6.96 0.76
C ILE A 108 -10.15 6.44 -0.57
N SER A 109 -11.02 5.86 -1.39
CA SER A 109 -10.66 5.33 -2.70
C SER A 109 -10.24 6.41 -3.70
N THR A 110 -10.79 7.62 -3.59
CA THR A 110 -10.36 8.80 -4.36
C THR A 110 -9.00 9.28 -3.85
N ASP A 111 -8.88 9.56 -2.55
CA ASP A 111 -7.65 10.07 -1.92
C ASP A 111 -6.45 9.18 -2.25
N LEU A 112 -6.60 7.85 -2.21
CA LEU A 112 -5.55 6.90 -2.58
C LEU A 112 -5.16 6.95 -4.06
N ARG A 113 -6.13 7.08 -4.98
CA ARG A 113 -5.87 7.09 -6.43
C ARG A 113 -5.28 8.40 -6.92
N GLU A 114 -5.52 9.50 -6.20
CA GLU A 114 -5.02 10.83 -6.55
C GLU A 114 -3.60 11.09 -6.05
N LEU A 115 -3.00 10.17 -5.27
CA LEU A 115 -1.61 10.29 -4.85
C LEU A 115 -0.66 10.37 -6.06
N LYS A 116 0.30 11.29 -5.99
CA LYS A 116 1.29 11.50 -7.06
C LYS A 116 2.07 10.24 -7.41
N ILE A 117 2.32 9.34 -6.45
CA ILE A 117 3.00 8.07 -6.72
C ILE A 117 2.23 7.16 -7.70
N ILE A 118 0.90 7.23 -7.68
CA ILE A 118 0.03 6.44 -8.57
C ILE A 118 0.08 7.02 -9.99
N GLU A 119 0.08 8.35 -10.10
CA GLU A 119 0.32 9.04 -11.37
C GLU A 119 1.70 8.66 -11.95
N VAL A 120 2.76 8.72 -11.14
CA VAL A 120 4.13 8.33 -11.51
C VAL A 120 4.18 6.87 -11.97
N ARG A 121 3.57 5.95 -11.22
CA ARG A 121 3.46 4.53 -11.61
C ARG A 121 2.79 4.39 -12.96
N ASN A 122 1.70 5.11 -13.22
CA ASN A 122 0.99 5.01 -14.49
C ASN A 122 1.82 5.55 -15.66
N LYS A 123 2.56 6.64 -15.46
CA LYS A 123 3.48 7.21 -16.47
C LYS A 123 4.71 6.34 -16.75
N ILE A 124 5.19 5.58 -15.77
CA ILE A 124 6.46 4.84 -15.88
C ILE A 124 6.28 3.35 -16.12
N GLY A 125 5.31 2.72 -15.45
CA GLY A 125 5.21 1.27 -15.33
C GLY A 125 3.97 0.63 -15.97
N ALA A 126 3.06 1.40 -16.58
CA ALA A 126 1.82 0.83 -17.12
C ALA A 126 1.29 1.45 -18.42
N HIS A 127 1.28 2.78 -18.50
CA HIS A 127 0.74 3.51 -19.66
C HIS A 127 1.82 4.39 -20.30
N THR A 128 3.08 3.97 -20.16
CA THR A 128 4.27 4.71 -20.57
C THR A 128 4.25 5.11 -22.04
N SER A 129 3.65 4.32 -22.93
CA SER A 129 3.55 4.62 -24.37
C SER A 129 2.27 5.36 -24.78
N ASN A 130 1.28 5.48 -23.90
CA ASN A 130 -0.08 5.94 -24.23
C ASN A 130 -0.83 6.55 -23.04
N TYR A 131 -0.14 7.28 -22.17
CA TYR A 131 -0.70 7.88 -20.97
C TYR A 131 -1.78 8.89 -21.37
N LEU A 132 -3.01 8.66 -20.93
CA LEU A 132 -4.15 9.52 -21.26
C LEU A 132 -4.08 10.79 -20.40
N ILE A 133 -3.94 11.94 -21.06
CA ILE A 133 -3.94 13.25 -20.38
C ILE A 133 -5.36 13.77 -20.28
N GLU A 134 -6.09 13.72 -21.39
CA GLU A 134 -7.43 14.26 -21.52
C GLU A 134 -8.15 13.61 -22.71
N LYS A 135 -9.48 13.74 -22.73
CA LYS A 135 -10.29 13.40 -23.91
C LYS A 135 -10.65 14.69 -24.65
N LEU A 136 -9.91 15.01 -25.72
CA LEU A 136 -10.24 16.13 -26.61
C LEU A 136 -11.26 15.67 -27.64
N ASN A 137 -12.46 16.26 -27.64
CA ASN A 137 -13.52 15.95 -28.60
C ASN A 137 -13.84 14.45 -28.71
N GLY A 138 -13.84 13.74 -27.57
CA GLY A 138 -14.10 12.31 -27.51
C GLY A 138 -12.95 11.41 -28.00
N LYS A 139 -11.85 11.98 -28.51
CA LYS A 139 -10.64 11.24 -28.89
C LYS A 139 -9.61 11.24 -27.75
N PRO A 140 -8.90 10.13 -27.52
CA PRO A 140 -7.87 10.06 -26.50
C PRO A 140 -6.68 10.93 -26.90
N ASN A 141 -6.34 11.93 -26.06
CA ASN A 141 -5.11 12.69 -26.17
C ASN A 141 -4.07 12.03 -25.27
N THR A 142 -3.08 11.36 -25.88
CA THR A 142 -2.07 10.58 -25.15
C THR A 142 -0.67 11.19 -25.24
N GLU A 143 0.12 10.92 -24.22
CA GLU A 143 1.56 11.19 -24.18
C GLU A 143 2.33 9.90 -23.91
N SER A 144 3.57 9.85 -24.37
CA SER A 144 4.51 8.82 -23.95
C SER A 144 5.60 9.41 -23.07
N TYR A 145 6.02 8.67 -22.06
CA TYR A 145 7.00 9.08 -21.07
C TYR A 145 8.20 8.14 -21.10
N ARG A 146 9.36 8.64 -20.66
CA ARG A 146 10.55 7.81 -20.39
C ARG A 146 11.26 8.31 -19.15
N VAL A 147 11.86 7.39 -18.41
CA VAL A 147 12.75 7.74 -17.29
C VAL A 147 14.09 8.20 -17.85
N ALA A 148 14.60 9.34 -17.38
CA ALA A 148 15.95 9.79 -17.67
C ALA A 148 16.97 8.91 -16.92
N GLN A 149 17.58 7.96 -17.62
CA GLN A 149 18.49 6.95 -17.04
C GLN A 149 19.60 7.56 -16.17
N SER A 150 20.21 8.66 -16.61
CA SER A 150 21.28 9.36 -15.89
C SER A 150 20.85 9.99 -14.56
N ARG A 151 19.55 9.96 -14.23
CA ARG A 151 18.99 10.52 -13.00
C ARG A 151 18.53 9.45 -12.01
N ILE A 152 18.73 8.16 -12.30
CA ILE A 152 18.43 7.09 -11.34
C ILE A 152 19.51 7.07 -10.25
N SER A 153 19.10 7.37 -9.03
CA SER A 153 19.94 7.34 -7.83
C SER A 153 19.47 6.25 -6.87
N LYS A 154 20.30 5.90 -5.88
CA LYS A 154 19.99 4.82 -4.91
C LYS A 154 18.62 5.01 -4.27
N TRP A 155 18.29 6.23 -3.83
CA TRP A 155 17.02 6.48 -3.13
C TRP A 155 15.93 7.06 -4.03
N GLY A 156 16.17 7.11 -5.35
CA GLY A 156 15.27 7.76 -6.29
C GLY A 156 15.13 9.26 -6.03
N ASP A 157 16.20 9.90 -5.55
CA ASP A 157 16.32 11.34 -5.43
C ASP A 157 16.38 11.96 -6.82
N ARG A 158 15.49 12.92 -7.07
CA ARG A 158 15.42 13.67 -8.34
C ARG A 158 15.27 12.78 -9.57
N LEU A 159 14.45 11.73 -9.46
CA LEU A 159 14.04 10.97 -10.63
C LEU A 159 13.33 11.89 -11.60
N MET A 160 13.68 11.77 -12.87
CA MET A 160 13.13 12.60 -13.93
C MET A 160 12.44 11.72 -14.97
N ILE A 161 11.21 12.10 -15.31
CA ILE A 161 10.50 11.58 -16.48
C ILE A 161 10.41 12.67 -17.54
N VAL A 162 10.51 12.26 -18.80
CA VAL A 162 10.45 13.16 -19.95
C VAL A 162 9.35 12.66 -20.88
N SER A 163 8.41 13.54 -21.21
CA SER A 163 7.37 13.24 -22.20
C SER A 163 7.91 13.37 -23.63
N ASN A 164 7.23 12.74 -24.58
CA ASN A 164 7.49 12.95 -26.01
C ASN A 164 7.21 14.37 -26.50
N ARG A 165 6.57 15.22 -25.68
CA ARG A 165 6.38 16.65 -25.94
C ARG A 165 7.49 17.53 -25.37
N GLY A 166 8.53 16.94 -24.80
CA GLY A 166 9.67 17.65 -24.22
C GLY A 166 9.41 18.23 -22.83
N ILE A 167 8.26 17.90 -22.21
CA ILE A 167 7.98 18.28 -20.83
C ILE A 167 8.73 17.31 -19.91
N SER A 168 9.46 17.85 -18.94
CA SER A 168 10.14 17.06 -17.91
C SER A 168 9.52 17.29 -16.54
N GLU A 169 9.30 16.21 -15.80
CA GLU A 169 8.89 16.25 -14.40
C GLU A 169 9.96 15.59 -13.54
N GLU A 170 10.33 16.26 -12.44
CA GLU A 170 11.25 15.73 -11.44
C GLU A 170 10.49 15.43 -10.14
N PHE A 171 10.83 14.32 -9.47
CA PHE A 171 10.23 13.94 -8.20
C PHE A 171 11.20 13.16 -7.31
N HIS A 172 10.89 13.10 -6.02
CA HIS A 172 11.63 12.34 -5.01
C HIS A 172 10.84 11.08 -4.64
N LEU A 173 11.26 9.93 -5.15
CA LEU A 173 10.53 8.67 -5.00
C LEU A 173 10.28 8.34 -3.53
N MET A 174 11.31 8.42 -2.70
CA MET A 174 11.22 8.15 -1.26
C MET A 174 10.13 8.96 -0.56
N ASN A 175 9.96 10.24 -0.92
CA ASN A 175 8.92 11.09 -0.32
C ASN A 175 7.53 10.67 -0.74
N LEU A 176 7.35 10.32 -2.02
CA LEU A 176 6.09 9.84 -2.55
C LEU A 176 5.68 8.49 -1.95
N ILE A 177 6.64 7.58 -1.72
CA ILE A 177 6.39 6.30 -1.05
C ILE A 177 6.02 6.53 0.41
N LYS A 178 6.70 7.43 1.13
CA LYS A 178 6.34 7.78 2.52
C LYS A 178 4.94 8.34 2.64
N GLU A 179 4.55 9.25 1.74
CA GLU A 179 3.19 9.79 1.70
C GLU A 179 2.14 8.69 1.51
N PHE A 180 2.39 7.78 0.56
CA PHE A 180 1.57 6.61 0.33
C PHE A 180 1.48 5.68 1.55
N THR A 181 2.63 5.29 2.14
CA THR A 181 2.70 4.45 3.33
C THR A 181 1.90 5.07 4.48
N ASN A 182 2.04 6.37 4.73
CA ASN A 182 1.30 7.06 5.78
C ASN A 182 -0.22 6.99 5.55
N LEU A 183 -0.67 7.16 4.30
CA LEU A 183 -2.10 7.08 3.99
C LEU A 183 -2.63 5.64 4.11
N ILE A 184 -1.85 4.64 3.71
CA ILE A 184 -2.20 3.22 3.92
C ILE A 184 -2.30 2.90 5.41
N GLU A 185 -1.31 3.29 6.21
CA GLU A 185 -1.31 3.10 7.66
C GLU A 185 -2.55 3.73 8.31
N LEU A 186 -2.89 4.98 7.94
CA LEU A 186 -4.06 5.67 8.48
C LEU A 186 -5.36 4.94 8.18
N ASN A 187 -5.50 4.39 6.97
CA ASN A 187 -6.70 3.66 6.58
C ASN A 187 -6.78 2.29 7.28
N LEU A 188 -5.67 1.54 7.34
CA LEU A 188 -5.62 0.25 8.02
C LEU A 188 -5.82 0.38 9.53
N ASP A 189 -5.27 1.43 10.15
CA ASP A 189 -5.50 1.77 11.56
C ASP A 189 -7.00 1.98 11.84
N SER A 190 -7.66 2.80 11.04
CA SER A 190 -9.10 3.09 11.14
C SER A 190 -9.97 1.83 10.98
N ILE A 191 -9.59 0.96 10.03
CA ILE A 191 -10.25 -0.34 9.80
C ILE A 191 -10.11 -1.22 11.04
N CYS A 192 -8.88 -1.41 11.52
CA CYS A 192 -8.58 -2.24 12.68
C CYS A 192 -9.34 -1.75 13.91
N GLU A 193 -9.26 -0.46 14.22
CA GLU A 193 -9.95 0.13 15.38
C GLU A 193 -11.46 -0.08 15.30
N THR A 194 -12.06 0.24 14.16
CA THR A 194 -13.51 0.13 13.95
C THR A 194 -13.99 -1.32 14.06
N LYS A 195 -13.23 -2.26 13.48
CA LYS A 195 -13.59 -3.68 13.49
C LYS A 195 -13.35 -4.35 14.84
N ILE A 196 -12.27 -4.01 15.55
CA ILE A 196 -12.05 -4.48 16.93
C ILE A 196 -13.22 -4.02 17.81
N LYS A 197 -13.52 -2.71 17.82
CA LYS A 197 -14.58 -2.13 18.67
C LYS A 197 -15.97 -2.71 18.35
N SER A 198 -16.29 -2.92 17.07
CA SER A 198 -17.60 -3.45 16.67
C SER A 198 -17.74 -4.94 16.92
N PHE A 199 -16.69 -5.74 16.77
CA PHE A 199 -16.77 -7.19 16.90
C PHE A 199 -16.54 -7.68 18.33
N PHE A 200 -15.61 -7.06 19.06
CA PHE A 200 -15.17 -7.46 20.39
C PHE A 200 -15.58 -6.42 21.45
N ILE A 201 -16.88 -6.42 21.78
CA ILE A 201 -17.46 -5.45 22.73
C ILE A 201 -16.98 -5.73 24.16
N GLN A 202 -17.13 -6.98 24.59
CA GLN A 202 -16.69 -7.44 25.90
C GLN A 202 -15.19 -7.66 25.93
N ASP A 203 -14.59 -7.38 27.08
CA ASP A 203 -13.18 -7.67 27.31
C ASP A 203 -12.93 -9.17 27.26
N SER A 204 -11.84 -9.54 26.59
CA SER A 204 -11.45 -10.90 26.35
C SER A 204 -9.98 -10.91 25.97
N GLU A 205 -9.30 -12.01 26.28
CA GLU A 205 -7.90 -12.22 25.89
C GLU A 205 -7.67 -11.95 24.38
N LYS A 206 -8.65 -12.28 23.54
CA LYS A 206 -8.60 -12.01 22.08
C LYS A 206 -8.65 -10.52 21.77
N LYS A 207 -9.50 -9.75 22.46
CA LYS A 207 -9.57 -8.29 22.31
C LYS A 207 -8.26 -7.65 22.80
N ASP A 208 -7.73 -8.12 23.93
CA ASP A 208 -6.49 -7.60 24.50
C ASP A 208 -5.31 -7.84 23.57
N TRP A 209 -5.23 -9.03 22.97
CA TRP A 209 -4.21 -9.38 21.97
C TRP A 209 -4.28 -8.46 20.72
N LEU A 210 -5.48 -8.17 20.22
CA LEU A 210 -5.70 -7.28 19.08
C LEU A 210 -5.36 -5.82 19.43
N MET A 211 -5.80 -5.36 20.61
CA MET A 211 -5.57 -3.99 21.08
C MET A 211 -4.10 -3.73 21.41
N PHE A 212 -3.39 -4.72 21.95
CA PHE A 212 -1.95 -4.63 22.20
C PHE A 212 -1.19 -4.32 20.90
N ARG A 213 -1.48 -5.06 19.81
CA ARG A 213 -0.91 -4.82 18.48
C ARG A 213 -1.27 -3.45 17.92
N LEU A 214 -2.54 -3.06 18.01
CA LEU A 214 -2.98 -1.75 17.54
C LEU A 214 -2.34 -0.59 18.33
N ASN A 215 -2.16 -0.75 19.64
CA ASN A 215 -1.48 0.26 20.46
C ASN A 215 0.02 0.32 20.14
N HIS A 216 0.64 -0.83 19.85
CA HIS A 216 2.02 -0.89 19.40
C HIS A 216 2.25 -0.07 18.12
N THR A 217 1.39 -0.21 17.09
CA THR A 217 1.53 0.58 15.84
C THR A 217 1.39 2.09 16.06
N ARG A 218 0.67 2.47 17.13
CA ARG A 218 0.42 3.87 17.54
C ARG A 218 1.49 4.42 18.49
N GLY A 219 2.48 3.62 18.90
CA GLY A 219 3.48 4.02 19.90
C GLY A 219 2.89 4.28 21.29
N LYS A 220 1.68 3.77 21.57
CA LYS A 220 1.07 3.84 22.90
C LYS A 220 1.58 2.65 23.70
N GLU A 221 2.56 2.87 24.56
CA GLU A 221 3.01 1.83 25.48
C GLU A 221 1.89 1.52 26.47
N THR A 222 1.36 0.31 26.44
CA THR A 222 0.62 -0.24 27.59
C THR A 222 1.67 -0.65 28.63
N THR A 223 1.94 0.25 29.57
CA THR A 223 2.57 -0.06 30.86
C THR A 223 1.71 -1.02 31.67
#